data_AF-K9UVL6-F1
#
_entry.id   AF-K9UVL6-F1
#
_cell.length_a   1.000
_cell.length_b   1.000
_cell.length_c   1.000
_cell.angle_alpha   90.00
_cell.angle_beta   90.00
_cell.angle_gamma   90.00
#
_symmetry.space_group_name_H-M   'P 1'
#
loop_
_entity.id
_entity.type
_entity.pdbx_description
1 polymer ?
#
loop_
_entity_poly.entity_id
_entity_poly.type
_entity_poly.pdbx_seq_one_letter_code
_entity_poly.pdbx_strand_id
1 'polypeptide(L)'
;MFKLNQPSLSAIRSKFFIESLATSPKKICDIKIVVTGRTGSGKTTLGNCLTGIDNLMPSSGHQDCTNEINFIQFPVGIEYFDLPGVCSDDRLENYNRVALGLEQVEDFPFVESLIITQYIKNQDYQKQIFSIDQYKQKQFQPDIIFYLIAPDKQFLRDDCFYLKDLLNMHSQLIYIFNMFVNKENCENQIASYENISDAIDKITKVHADVLGNTNHPKIAKISCWTGEGVYELMKLSCQMLESKEAKKFDNFLNSQKKKISHEFTYQAKFEIVKLLANIACQKPTGESSDYQNLNQACDELWEYINFLLGREQDKPDALKQLIHTQINKLINECTVSYHEKVTQKKSKAIYKSVPNFKTIYDHVPDYDRPIIIEKTEWRDTSNVFKGLKNLSKHGHYGKKKKVSEIVGYEQKTITKQILDGYRKEYSHTEYWEEETGEYKLVGTTYNSFSHSGICLLLTLAHVFTSDAVGKSYEYKDLDREYHAKYKKISQLVSKLSNFGNELTEQDICNILEPNIDKILDFSFKPLCNLE
;
A
#
# COMPACT_ATOMS: atom_id res chain seq x y z
N MET A 1 6.93 3.86 2.10
CA MET A 1 7.33 2.52 1.64
C MET A 1 6.49 1.53 2.42
N PHE A 2 5.69 0.69 1.76
CA PHE A 2 4.83 -0.28 2.43
C PHE A 2 5.66 -1.48 2.89
N LYS A 3 5.52 -1.91 4.14
CA LYS A 3 6.22 -3.07 4.71
C LYS A 3 5.19 -4.00 5.35
N LEU A 4 5.29 -5.29 5.05
CA LEU A 4 4.38 -6.29 5.61
C LEU A 4 4.75 -6.61 7.05
N ASN A 5 3.74 -6.66 7.93
CA ASN A 5 3.97 -7.05 9.33
C ASN A 5 3.91 -8.57 9.49
N GLN A 6 4.93 -9.14 10.12
CA GLN A 6 4.97 -10.57 10.41
C GLN A 6 4.07 -10.87 11.63
N PRO A 7 3.09 -11.78 11.50
CA PRO A 7 2.26 -12.16 12.64
C PRO A 7 3.12 -12.89 13.69
N SER A 8 3.14 -12.37 14.93
CA SER A 8 3.82 -13.05 16.05
C SER A 8 2.96 -14.18 16.58
N LEU A 9 3.41 -15.42 16.37
CA LEU A 9 2.74 -16.60 16.92
C LEU A 9 2.72 -16.57 18.46
N SER A 10 3.78 -16.07 19.11
CA SER A 10 3.83 -15.96 20.58
C SER A 10 2.81 -14.93 21.09
N ALA A 11 2.67 -13.78 20.40
CA ALA A 11 1.67 -12.78 20.75
C ALA A 11 0.24 -13.33 20.58
N ILE A 12 -0.05 -14.01 19.47
CA ILE A 12 -1.38 -14.62 19.22
C ILE A 12 -1.71 -15.70 20.26
N ARG A 13 -0.75 -16.59 20.56
CA ARG A 13 -0.90 -17.63 21.59
C ARG A 13 -1.21 -17.02 22.95
N SER A 14 -0.45 -16.00 23.32
CA SER A 14 -0.60 -15.33 24.61
C SER A 14 -1.93 -14.60 24.73
N LYS A 15 -2.37 -13.90 23.68
CA LYS A 15 -3.69 -13.25 23.60
C LYS A 15 -4.82 -14.25 23.90
N PHE A 16 -4.90 -15.35 23.16
CA PHE A 16 -5.97 -16.33 23.36
C PHE A 16 -5.89 -17.04 24.71
N PHE A 17 -4.68 -17.25 25.24
CA PHE A 17 -4.51 -17.79 26.57
C PHE A 17 -5.07 -16.85 27.64
N ILE A 18 -4.70 -15.57 27.61
CA ILE A 18 -5.17 -14.54 28.54
C ILE A 18 -6.69 -14.40 28.45
N GLU A 19 -7.26 -14.34 27.24
CA GLU A 19 -8.70 -14.32 27.02
C GLU A 19 -9.38 -15.56 27.66
N SER A 20 -8.76 -16.73 27.53
CA SER A 20 -9.29 -17.98 28.09
C SER A 20 -9.21 -18.01 29.61
N LEU A 21 -8.17 -17.40 30.23
CA LEU A 21 -8.08 -17.24 31.68
C LEU A 21 -9.26 -16.42 32.22
N ALA A 22 -9.63 -15.35 31.52
CA ALA A 22 -10.69 -14.45 31.93
C ALA A 22 -12.11 -14.99 31.69
N THR A 23 -12.30 -15.88 30.69
CA THR A 23 -13.63 -16.29 30.20
C THR A 23 -14.02 -17.73 30.52
N SER A 24 -13.11 -18.57 31.01
CA SER A 24 -13.42 -19.98 31.27
C SER A 24 -14.47 -20.13 32.40
N PRO A 25 -15.60 -20.83 32.14
CA PRO A 25 -16.71 -20.92 33.10
C PRO A 25 -16.51 -22.00 34.18
N LYS A 26 -15.39 -22.74 34.18
CA LYS A 26 -15.14 -23.85 35.12
C LYS A 26 -13.74 -23.77 35.70
N LYS A 27 -13.62 -24.09 36.99
CA LYS A 27 -12.34 -24.40 37.65
C LYS A 27 -11.74 -25.65 36.97
N ILE A 28 -10.58 -25.49 36.33
CA ILE A 28 -9.88 -26.55 35.59
C ILE A 28 -8.76 -27.14 36.45
N CYS A 29 -8.03 -26.28 37.15
CA CYS A 29 -6.90 -26.63 37.99
C CYS A 29 -7.02 -25.99 39.38
N ASP A 30 -6.06 -26.27 40.26
CA ASP A 30 -5.87 -25.59 41.52
C ASP A 30 -4.37 -25.34 41.65
N ILE A 31 -3.90 -24.19 41.19
CA ILE A 31 -2.47 -23.87 41.08
C ILE A 31 -2.23 -22.52 41.73
N LYS A 32 -1.31 -22.48 42.70
CA LYS A 32 -0.86 -21.27 43.38
C LYS A 32 0.47 -20.83 42.79
N ILE A 33 0.42 -19.71 42.10
CA ILE A 33 1.57 -19.03 41.53
C ILE A 33 1.91 -17.86 42.46
N VAL A 34 3.08 -17.92 43.07
CA VAL A 34 3.58 -16.81 43.90
C VAL A 34 4.68 -16.10 43.12
N VAL A 35 4.58 -14.77 43.02
CA VAL A 35 5.47 -13.95 42.20
C VAL A 35 6.32 -13.06 43.08
N THR A 36 7.63 -13.19 42.95
CA THR A 36 8.64 -12.43 43.69
C THR A 36 9.62 -11.73 42.74
N GLY A 37 10.44 -10.85 43.28
CA GLY A 37 11.45 -10.08 42.58
C GLY A 37 11.43 -8.60 42.95
N ARG A 38 12.41 -7.84 42.44
CA ARG A 38 12.64 -6.45 42.86
C ARG A 38 11.48 -5.51 42.55
N THR A 39 11.45 -4.37 43.24
CA THR A 39 10.53 -3.27 42.87
C THR A 39 10.77 -2.82 41.43
N GLY A 40 9.68 -2.71 40.67
CA GLY A 40 9.74 -2.36 39.25
C GLY A 40 10.23 -3.46 38.30
N SER A 41 10.28 -4.73 38.71
CA SER A 41 10.53 -5.85 37.79
C SER A 41 9.34 -6.20 36.90
N GLY A 42 8.14 -5.70 37.22
CA GLY A 42 6.92 -5.89 36.44
C GLY A 42 5.93 -6.92 37.00
N LYS A 43 6.04 -7.30 38.29
CA LYS A 43 5.18 -8.29 38.95
C LYS A 43 3.69 -7.95 38.89
N THR A 44 3.34 -6.75 39.34
CA THR A 44 1.96 -6.25 39.28
C THR A 44 1.47 -6.09 37.84
N THR A 45 2.35 -5.66 36.93
CA THR A 45 2.06 -5.54 35.50
C THR A 45 1.71 -6.89 34.88
N LEU A 46 2.46 -7.95 35.20
CA LEU A 46 2.16 -9.32 34.77
C LEU A 46 0.78 -9.77 35.29
N GLY A 47 0.48 -9.55 36.57
CA GLY A 47 -0.82 -9.93 37.12
C GLY A 47 -1.98 -9.21 36.44
N ASN A 48 -1.85 -7.90 36.18
CA ASN A 48 -2.84 -7.14 35.41
C ASN A 48 -2.96 -7.66 33.97
N CYS A 49 -1.83 -7.94 33.31
CA CYS A 49 -1.79 -8.53 31.96
C CYS A 49 -2.56 -9.86 31.90
N LEU A 50 -2.33 -10.76 32.87
CA LEU A 50 -3.03 -12.04 32.95
C LEU A 50 -4.55 -11.90 33.11
N THR A 51 -5.02 -10.80 33.71
CA THR A 51 -6.46 -10.51 33.83
C THR A 51 -7.09 -9.93 32.56
N GLY A 52 -6.27 -9.41 31.64
CA GLY A 52 -6.72 -8.60 30.51
C GLY A 52 -7.36 -7.26 30.92
N ILE A 53 -7.09 -6.78 32.13
CA ILE A 53 -7.63 -5.52 32.68
C ILE A 53 -6.46 -4.65 33.12
N ASP A 54 -6.33 -3.51 32.46
CA ASP A 54 -5.33 -2.51 32.84
C ASP A 54 -5.63 -1.94 34.22
N ASN A 55 -4.61 -1.90 35.07
CA ASN A 55 -4.64 -1.30 36.41
C ASN A 55 -5.70 -1.87 37.37
N LEU A 56 -6.07 -3.16 37.23
CA LEU A 56 -6.89 -3.84 38.24
C LEU A 56 -6.22 -3.79 39.61
N MET A 57 -4.94 -4.18 39.66
CA MET A 57 -4.05 -3.90 40.77
C MET A 57 -3.32 -2.57 40.52
N PRO A 58 -3.17 -1.70 41.53
CA PRO A 58 -2.47 -0.44 41.39
C PRO A 58 -0.99 -0.68 41.06
N SER A 59 -0.55 -0.19 39.90
CA SER A 59 0.84 -0.31 39.40
C SER A 59 1.42 1.08 39.16
N SER A 60 2.02 1.70 40.18
CA SER A 60 2.55 3.08 40.07
C SER A 60 3.98 3.16 39.53
N GLY A 61 4.73 2.06 39.42
CA GLY A 61 6.14 2.06 38.96
C GLY A 61 7.11 2.89 39.81
N HIS A 62 6.60 3.62 40.80
CA HIS A 62 7.30 4.41 41.79
C HIS A 62 7.27 3.62 43.10
N GLN A 63 8.44 3.59 43.72
CA GLN A 63 8.82 2.92 44.98
C GLN A 63 7.67 2.52 45.92
N ASP A 64 7.66 1.24 46.28
CA ASP A 64 7.17 0.69 47.56
C ASP A 64 5.72 0.96 47.96
N CYS A 65 4.78 0.65 47.06
CA CYS A 65 3.34 0.74 47.34
C CYS A 65 2.69 -0.58 47.82
N THR A 66 3.42 -1.70 47.84
CA THR A 66 2.84 -3.00 48.21
C THR A 66 3.35 -3.43 49.59
N ASN A 67 2.76 -2.90 50.66
CA ASN A 67 2.91 -3.44 52.03
C ASN A 67 1.97 -4.63 52.27
N GLU A 68 1.56 -5.30 51.19
CA GLU A 68 0.54 -6.32 51.13
C GLU A 68 0.85 -7.32 50.01
N ILE A 69 0.24 -8.49 50.10
CA ILE A 69 0.25 -9.50 49.05
C ILE A 69 -0.99 -9.22 48.19
N ASN A 70 -0.81 -8.81 46.94
CA ASN A 70 -1.97 -8.69 46.04
C ASN A 70 -2.35 -10.08 45.57
N PHE A 71 -3.64 -10.39 45.63
CA PHE A 71 -4.18 -11.69 45.31
C PHE A 71 -5.23 -11.59 44.22
N ILE A 72 -5.07 -12.38 43.16
CA ILE A 72 -6.05 -12.56 42.09
C ILE A 72 -6.39 -14.04 42.00
N GLN A 73 -7.69 -14.36 41.99
CA GLN A 73 -8.19 -15.69 41.72
C GLN A 73 -8.83 -15.74 40.34
N PHE A 74 -8.24 -16.55 39.45
CA PHE A 74 -8.77 -16.74 38.10
C PHE A 74 -9.88 -17.81 38.09
N PRO A 75 -10.91 -17.66 37.24
CA PRO A 75 -11.99 -18.65 37.10
C PRO A 75 -11.50 -20.07 36.77
N VAL A 76 -10.36 -20.20 36.10
CA VAL A 76 -9.72 -21.48 35.78
C VAL A 76 -9.14 -22.21 37.00
N GLY A 77 -9.08 -21.55 38.17
CA GLY A 77 -8.49 -22.06 39.40
C GLY A 77 -6.97 -21.85 39.50
N ILE A 78 -6.48 -20.77 38.88
CA ILE A 78 -5.14 -20.26 39.14
C ILE A 78 -5.26 -19.18 40.20
N GLU A 79 -4.40 -19.24 41.21
CA GLU A 79 -4.27 -18.27 42.29
C GLU A 79 -2.94 -17.54 42.11
N TYR A 80 -2.98 -16.23 41.89
CA TYR A 80 -1.81 -15.40 41.66
C TYR A 80 -1.56 -14.49 42.85
N PHE A 81 -0.39 -14.64 43.47
CA PHE A 81 0.05 -13.84 44.61
C PHE A 81 1.22 -12.96 44.19
N ASP A 82 0.98 -11.65 44.08
CA ASP A 82 2.01 -10.63 43.84
C ASP A 82 2.62 -10.22 45.18
N LEU A 83 3.87 -10.61 45.42
CA LEU A 83 4.57 -10.26 46.64
C LEU A 83 5.22 -8.87 46.55
N PRO A 84 5.49 -8.23 47.70
CA PRO A 84 6.30 -7.02 47.75
C PRO A 84 7.70 -7.20 47.15
N GLY A 85 8.31 -6.09 46.75
CA GLY A 85 9.65 -6.06 46.19
C GLY A 85 10.72 -6.53 47.19
N VAL A 86 11.72 -7.24 46.70
CA VAL A 86 12.93 -7.62 47.46
C VAL A 86 14.12 -6.76 47.06
N CYS A 87 15.15 -6.68 47.92
CA CYS A 87 16.41 -5.97 47.65
C CYS A 87 16.22 -4.48 47.27
N SER A 88 15.23 -3.81 47.88
CA SER A 88 14.99 -2.37 47.73
C SER A 88 14.61 -1.68 49.04
N ASP A 89 13.76 -2.31 49.84
CA ASP A 89 13.37 -1.86 51.18
C ASP A 89 13.45 -3.04 52.16
N ASP A 90 14.14 -2.84 53.28
CA ASP A 90 14.45 -3.88 54.26
C ASP A 90 13.18 -4.51 54.87
N ARG A 91 12.14 -3.71 55.11
CA ARG A 91 10.87 -4.21 55.64
C ARG A 91 10.15 -5.05 54.58
N LEU A 92 10.13 -4.60 53.33
CA LEU A 92 9.50 -5.35 52.24
C LEU A 92 10.22 -6.68 51.97
N GLU A 93 11.54 -6.72 52.17
CA GLU A 93 12.30 -7.96 52.06
C GLU A 93 11.87 -8.99 53.13
N ASN A 94 11.82 -8.62 54.40
CA ASN A 94 11.33 -9.53 55.45
C ASN A 94 9.86 -9.92 55.23
N TYR A 95 9.04 -9.01 54.72
CA TYR A 95 7.65 -9.31 54.37
C TYR A 95 7.54 -10.40 53.30
N ASN A 96 8.32 -10.26 52.24
CA ASN A 96 8.40 -11.24 51.15
C ASN A 96 8.97 -12.58 51.64
N ARG A 97 10.06 -12.54 52.42
CA ARG A 97 10.67 -13.72 53.04
C ARG A 97 9.66 -14.52 53.86
N VAL A 98 8.91 -13.87 54.74
CA VAL A 98 7.87 -14.52 55.56
C VAL A 98 6.77 -15.14 54.69
N ALA A 99 6.31 -14.46 53.64
CA ALA A 99 5.29 -14.98 52.72
C ALA A 99 5.75 -16.27 52.01
N LEU A 100 7.04 -16.39 51.70
CA LEU A 100 7.65 -17.59 51.11
C LEU A 100 8.17 -18.59 52.14
N GLY A 101 8.01 -18.33 53.43
CA GLY A 101 8.50 -19.20 54.50
C GLY A 101 10.02 -19.21 54.67
N LEU A 102 10.71 -18.19 54.16
CA LEU A 102 12.14 -17.95 54.38
C LEU A 102 12.38 -17.36 55.78
N GLU A 103 13.60 -17.52 56.29
CA GLU A 103 14.03 -16.85 57.51
C GLU A 103 14.12 -15.33 57.30
N GLN A 104 13.66 -14.58 58.30
CA GLN A 104 13.77 -13.13 58.33
C GLN A 104 15.22 -12.73 58.63
N VAL A 105 15.67 -11.67 57.97
CA VAL A 105 16.98 -11.06 58.24
C VAL A 105 16.88 -10.27 59.54
N GLU A 106 17.76 -10.56 60.49
CA GLU A 106 17.73 -9.99 61.85
C GLU A 106 17.90 -8.46 61.86
N ASP A 107 18.69 -7.93 60.93
CA ASP A 107 18.97 -6.49 60.81
C ASP A 107 17.81 -5.70 60.17
N PHE A 108 16.80 -6.39 59.63
CA PHE A 108 15.67 -5.77 58.94
C PHE A 108 14.43 -5.70 59.85
N PRO A 109 13.51 -4.75 59.63
CA PRO A 109 12.27 -4.67 60.40
C PRO A 109 11.51 -6.00 60.37
N PHE A 110 11.22 -6.54 61.55
CA PHE A 110 10.52 -7.82 61.67
C PHE A 110 9.05 -7.68 61.29
N VAL A 111 8.53 -8.68 60.59
CA VAL A 111 7.14 -8.76 60.17
C VAL A 111 6.45 -9.80 61.04
N GLU A 112 5.33 -9.42 61.67
CA GLU A 112 4.54 -10.30 62.56
C GLU A 112 3.22 -10.76 61.90
N SER A 113 2.79 -10.06 60.85
CA SER A 113 1.55 -10.33 60.13
C SER A 113 1.66 -9.99 58.65
N LEU A 114 0.90 -10.71 57.84
CA LEU A 114 0.76 -10.50 56.40
C LEU A 114 -0.66 -10.02 56.10
N ILE A 115 -0.77 -9.10 55.16
CA ILE A 115 -1.99 -8.53 54.63
C ILE A 115 -2.15 -9.10 53.23
N ILE A 116 -3.29 -9.73 52.95
CA ILE A 116 -3.65 -10.18 51.61
C ILE A 116 -4.78 -9.27 51.11
N THR A 117 -4.57 -8.66 49.94
CA THR A 117 -5.58 -7.84 49.26
C THR A 117 -6.09 -8.59 48.04
N GLN A 118 -7.33 -9.07 48.10
CA GLN A 118 -7.98 -9.74 46.99
C GLN A 118 -8.61 -8.73 46.02
N TYR A 119 -8.24 -8.82 44.75
CA TYR A 119 -8.79 -8.02 43.66
C TYR A 119 -9.78 -8.83 42.83
N ILE A 120 -10.98 -8.28 42.64
CA ILE A 120 -12.05 -8.90 41.86
C ILE A 120 -12.54 -7.87 40.84
N LYS A 121 -12.77 -8.31 39.60
CA LYS A 121 -13.28 -7.44 38.53
C LYS A 121 -14.60 -6.78 38.94
N ASN A 122 -14.68 -5.46 38.78
CA ASN A 122 -15.86 -4.64 39.06
C ASN A 122 -16.36 -4.69 40.51
N GLN A 123 -15.49 -5.01 41.48
CA GLN A 123 -15.80 -5.02 42.90
C GLN A 123 -14.70 -4.28 43.67
N ASP A 124 -15.05 -3.80 44.86
CA ASP A 124 -14.06 -3.29 45.81
C ASP A 124 -13.13 -4.43 46.26
N TYR A 125 -11.86 -4.10 46.48
CA TYR A 125 -10.88 -5.06 46.96
C TYR A 125 -11.19 -5.48 48.41
N GLN A 126 -10.81 -6.70 48.77
CA GLN A 126 -10.99 -7.23 50.12
C GLN A 126 -9.64 -7.41 50.80
N LYS A 127 -9.44 -6.78 51.96
CA LYS A 127 -8.21 -6.92 52.74
C LYS A 127 -8.42 -7.87 53.91
N GLN A 128 -7.49 -8.79 54.10
CA GLN A 128 -7.46 -9.71 55.24
C GLN A 128 -6.07 -9.70 55.87
N ILE A 129 -6.02 -9.68 57.20
CA ILE A 129 -4.78 -9.70 57.97
C ILE A 129 -4.62 -11.08 58.60
N PHE A 130 -3.44 -11.68 58.44
CA PHE A 130 -3.08 -12.97 58.98
C PHE A 130 -1.84 -12.83 59.85
N SER A 131 -1.84 -13.41 61.05
CA SER A 131 -0.56 -13.69 61.73
C SER A 131 0.25 -14.69 60.89
N ILE A 132 1.57 -14.76 61.10
CA ILE A 132 2.43 -15.73 60.39
C ILE A 132 1.90 -17.16 60.51
N ASP A 133 1.50 -17.57 61.72
CA ASP A 133 0.98 -18.91 61.95
C ASP A 133 -0.36 -19.14 61.24
N GLN A 134 -1.25 -18.15 61.23
CA GLN A 134 -2.52 -18.23 60.49
C GLN A 134 -2.28 -18.34 58.98
N TYR A 135 -1.33 -17.58 58.44
CA TYR A 135 -0.96 -17.63 57.02
C TYR A 135 -0.43 -19.03 56.64
N LYS A 136 0.47 -19.60 57.45
CA LYS A 136 0.99 -20.96 57.26
C LYS A 136 -0.11 -22.02 57.30
N GLN A 137 -1.06 -21.91 58.23
CA GLN A 137 -2.18 -22.86 58.37
C GLN A 137 -3.16 -22.83 57.19
N LYS A 138 -3.28 -21.70 56.48
CA LYS A 138 -4.16 -21.56 55.31
C LYS A 138 -3.63 -22.26 54.04
N GLN A 139 -2.45 -22.87 54.10
CA GLN A 139 -1.83 -23.59 52.99
C GLN A 139 -1.65 -22.71 51.73
N PHE A 140 -1.27 -21.44 51.89
CA PHE A 140 -0.87 -20.56 50.78
C PHE A 140 0.52 -20.89 50.21
N GLN A 141 0.99 -22.13 50.38
CA GLN A 141 2.29 -22.56 49.86
C GLN A 141 2.25 -22.53 48.33
N PRO A 142 3.31 -22.00 47.68
CA PRO A 142 3.39 -21.96 46.22
C PRO A 142 3.48 -23.37 45.64
N ASP A 143 2.74 -23.62 44.56
CA ASP A 143 3.00 -24.76 43.68
C ASP A 143 4.12 -24.40 42.67
N ILE A 144 4.17 -23.13 42.28
CA ILE A 144 5.23 -22.57 41.45
C ILE A 144 5.57 -21.17 41.96
N ILE A 145 6.87 -20.85 41.97
CA ILE A 145 7.34 -19.49 42.19
C ILE A 145 7.83 -18.90 40.87
N PHE A 146 7.37 -17.69 40.57
CA PHE A 146 7.90 -16.86 39.50
C PHE A 146 8.83 -15.80 40.07
N TYR A 147 10.10 -15.84 39.73
CA TYR A 147 11.05 -14.78 40.06
C TYR A 147 11.19 -13.84 38.86
N LEU A 148 10.49 -12.70 38.92
CA LEU A 148 10.58 -11.66 37.88
C LEU A 148 11.83 -10.81 38.03
N ILE A 149 12.54 -10.69 36.91
CA ILE A 149 13.78 -9.97 36.73
C ILE A 149 13.60 -9.01 35.56
N ALA A 150 14.01 -7.77 35.74
CA ALA A 150 14.11 -6.77 34.68
C ALA A 150 15.58 -6.66 34.28
N PRO A 151 16.01 -7.29 33.17
CA PRO A 151 17.44 -7.38 32.86
C PRO A 151 18.10 -6.02 32.64
N ASP A 152 17.36 -5.02 32.14
CA ASP A 152 17.80 -3.64 32.00
C ASP A 152 18.21 -3.00 33.35
N LYS A 153 17.64 -3.50 34.46
CA LYS A 153 17.98 -3.09 35.83
C LYS A 153 19.08 -3.93 36.46
N GLN A 154 19.65 -4.86 35.70
CA GLN A 154 20.71 -5.79 36.09
C GLN A 154 20.26 -6.80 37.17
N PHE A 155 21.01 -7.90 37.28
CA PHE A 155 20.87 -8.88 38.36
C PHE A 155 22.04 -8.69 39.33
N LEU A 156 21.77 -8.13 40.51
CA LEU A 156 22.81 -7.66 41.43
C LEU A 156 23.25 -8.75 42.42
N ARG A 157 24.20 -8.39 43.29
CA ARG A 157 24.71 -9.29 44.33
C ARG A 157 23.62 -9.68 45.33
N ASP A 158 22.77 -8.74 45.72
CA ASP A 158 21.70 -8.99 46.70
C ASP A 158 20.64 -9.93 46.12
N ASP A 159 20.35 -9.81 44.82
CA ASP A 159 19.52 -10.78 44.09
C ASP A 159 20.10 -12.20 44.17
N CYS A 160 21.42 -12.34 44.09
CA CYS A 160 22.09 -13.64 44.20
C CYS A 160 21.96 -14.24 45.61
N PHE A 161 22.05 -13.42 46.66
CA PHE A 161 21.88 -13.88 48.04
C PHE A 161 20.44 -14.29 48.32
N TYR A 162 19.48 -13.43 47.95
CA TYR A 162 18.06 -13.76 48.07
C TYR A 162 17.71 -15.01 47.27
N LEU A 163 18.23 -15.15 46.04
CA LEU A 163 18.00 -16.34 45.22
C LEU A 163 18.53 -17.61 45.88
N LYS A 164 19.72 -17.54 46.51
CA LYS A 164 20.31 -18.68 47.20
C LYS A 164 19.41 -19.15 48.35
N ASP A 165 18.91 -18.23 49.16
CA ASP A 165 17.97 -18.53 50.25
C ASP A 165 16.67 -19.12 49.71
N LEU A 166 16.15 -18.55 48.63
CA LEU A 166 14.94 -19.02 47.97
C LEU A 166 15.08 -20.46 47.47
N LEU A 167 16.19 -20.79 46.79
CA LEU A 167 16.44 -22.13 46.24
C LEU A 167 16.68 -23.19 47.32
N ASN A 168 17.20 -22.80 48.49
CA ASN A 168 17.35 -23.73 49.62
C ASN A 168 16.00 -24.21 50.15
N MET A 169 14.96 -23.39 50.02
CA MET A 169 13.61 -23.73 50.49
C MET A 169 12.68 -24.23 49.37
N HIS A 170 12.85 -23.72 48.14
CA HIS A 170 11.95 -23.97 47.02
C HIS A 170 12.71 -24.36 45.75
N SER A 171 12.42 -25.54 45.21
CA SER A 171 13.03 -26.02 43.96
C SER A 171 12.18 -25.75 42.71
N GLN A 172 10.90 -25.40 42.87
CA GLN A 172 9.96 -25.14 41.78
C GLN A 172 9.93 -23.65 41.38
N LEU A 173 11.07 -23.16 40.88
CA LEU A 173 11.25 -21.77 40.46
C LEU A 173 11.34 -21.61 38.93
N ILE A 174 10.61 -20.62 38.39
CA ILE A 174 10.80 -20.12 37.01
C ILE A 174 11.29 -18.67 37.08
N TYR A 175 12.39 -18.40 36.39
CA TYR A 175 12.92 -17.06 36.22
C TYR A 175 12.23 -16.39 35.04
N ILE A 176 11.70 -15.20 35.26
CA ILE A 176 10.97 -14.47 34.23
C ILE A 176 11.74 -13.20 33.91
N PHE A 177 12.26 -13.12 32.70
CA PHE A 177 12.90 -11.93 32.17
C PHE A 177 11.82 -11.06 31.54
N ASN A 178 11.48 -9.97 32.21
CA ASN A 178 10.58 -8.97 31.67
C ASN A 178 11.33 -8.09 30.66
N MET A 179 11.05 -8.32 29.38
CA MET A 179 11.62 -7.63 28.23
C MET A 179 10.83 -6.35 27.98
N PHE A 180 11.18 -5.27 28.69
CA PHE A 180 10.57 -3.97 28.42
C PHE A 180 10.84 -3.52 26.99
N VAL A 181 9.80 -3.06 26.32
CA VAL A 181 9.87 -2.46 24.98
C VAL A 181 9.67 -0.95 25.07
N ASN A 182 10.36 -0.21 24.21
CA ASN A 182 10.14 1.24 24.12
C ASN A 182 8.71 1.53 23.63
N LYS A 183 7.95 2.34 24.38
CA LYS A 183 6.55 2.69 24.10
C LYS A 183 6.34 3.41 22.76
N GLU A 184 7.34 4.09 22.23
CA GLU A 184 7.19 4.87 20.99
C GLU A 184 7.30 4.00 19.73
N ASN A 185 8.11 2.94 19.78
CA ASN A 185 8.43 2.13 18.60
C ASN A 185 8.05 0.65 18.73
N CYS A 186 7.65 0.16 19.91
CA CYS A 186 7.24 -1.23 20.21
C CYS A 186 8.21 -2.36 19.79
N GLU A 187 9.34 -2.07 19.15
CA GLU A 187 10.22 -3.06 18.51
C GLU A 187 11.58 -3.19 19.22
N ASN A 188 12.06 -2.15 19.91
CA ASN A 188 13.36 -2.17 20.57
C ASN A 188 13.23 -2.52 22.05
N GLN A 189 13.83 -3.65 22.44
CA GLN A 189 14.01 -4.06 23.82
C GLN A 189 14.95 -3.07 24.53
N ILE A 190 14.61 -2.69 25.76
CA ILE A 190 15.44 -1.76 26.55
C ILE A 190 16.71 -2.46 27.07
N ALA A 191 16.62 -3.75 27.40
CA ALA A 191 17.75 -4.52 27.89
C ALA A 191 18.72 -4.88 26.76
N SER A 192 20.02 -4.66 26.99
CA SER A 192 21.09 -5.10 26.07
C SER A 192 21.31 -6.61 26.14
N TYR A 193 21.95 -7.17 25.10
CA TYR A 193 22.33 -8.59 25.09
C TYR A 193 23.26 -8.93 26.27
N GLU A 194 24.17 -8.03 26.61
CA GLU A 194 25.11 -8.16 27.71
C GLU A 194 24.39 -8.23 29.06
N ASN A 195 23.36 -7.40 29.27
CA ASN A 195 22.56 -7.44 30.50
C ASN A 195 21.83 -8.77 30.67
N ILE A 196 21.28 -9.30 29.58
CA ILE A 196 20.59 -10.59 29.57
C ILE A 196 21.59 -11.71 29.87
N SER A 197 22.75 -11.71 29.21
CA SER A 197 23.80 -12.73 29.41
C SER A 197 24.32 -12.73 30.85
N ASP A 198 24.64 -11.56 31.40
CA ASP A 198 25.13 -11.42 32.78
C ASP A 198 24.11 -11.94 33.81
N ALA A 199 22.82 -11.63 33.62
CA ALA A 199 21.77 -12.18 34.49
C ALA A 199 21.68 -13.71 34.38
N ILE A 200 21.76 -14.28 33.18
CA ILE A 200 21.75 -15.73 32.96
C ILE A 200 22.94 -16.40 33.66
N ASP A 201 24.14 -15.84 33.51
CA ASP A 201 25.36 -16.41 34.08
C ASP A 201 25.31 -16.43 35.61
N LYS A 202 24.85 -15.32 36.22
CA LYS A 202 24.69 -15.23 37.68
C LYS A 202 23.64 -16.19 38.21
N ILE A 203 22.47 -16.26 37.57
CA ILE A 203 21.41 -17.20 37.96
C ILE A 203 21.92 -18.63 37.84
N THR A 204 22.56 -18.97 36.72
CA THR A 204 23.08 -20.32 36.46
C THR A 204 24.10 -20.72 37.52
N LYS A 205 24.99 -19.80 37.91
CA LYS A 205 25.97 -20.04 38.97
C LYS A 205 25.30 -20.33 40.32
N VAL A 206 24.38 -19.48 40.76
CA VAL A 206 23.66 -19.70 42.04
C VAL A 206 22.84 -20.98 42.00
N HIS A 207 22.19 -21.27 40.87
CA HIS A 207 21.38 -22.48 40.69
C HIS A 207 22.24 -23.74 40.76
N ALA A 208 23.40 -23.74 40.10
CA ALA A 208 24.37 -24.83 40.15
C ALA A 208 24.95 -25.03 41.55
N ASP A 209 25.23 -23.94 42.26
CA ASP A 209 25.76 -23.97 43.63
C ASP A 209 24.76 -24.60 44.63
N VAL A 210 23.45 -24.41 44.43
CA VAL A 210 22.40 -24.91 45.36
C VAL A 210 21.79 -26.25 44.92
N LEU A 211 21.42 -26.38 43.65
CA LEU A 211 20.68 -27.54 43.11
C LEU A 211 21.56 -28.49 42.28
N GLY A 212 22.85 -28.18 42.13
CA GLY A 212 23.81 -28.97 41.37
C GLY A 212 23.82 -28.69 39.87
N ASN A 213 24.93 -29.06 39.21
CA ASN A 213 25.20 -28.76 37.79
C ASN A 213 24.23 -29.42 36.79
N THR A 214 23.49 -30.45 37.21
CA THR A 214 22.55 -31.17 36.34
C THR A 214 21.18 -30.52 36.27
N ASN A 215 20.87 -29.58 37.17
CA ASN A 215 19.59 -28.90 37.21
C ASN A 215 19.73 -27.49 36.62
N HIS A 216 19.23 -27.30 35.40
CA HIS A 216 19.34 -26.04 34.69
C HIS A 216 18.20 -25.08 35.05
N PRO A 217 18.49 -23.77 35.21
CA PRO A 217 17.46 -22.78 35.50
C PRO A 217 16.45 -22.69 34.36
N LYS A 218 15.16 -22.70 34.69
CA LYS A 218 14.07 -22.49 33.72
C LYS A 218 13.80 -21.01 33.57
N ILE A 219 14.16 -20.45 32.42
CA ILE A 219 14.05 -19.01 32.14
C ILE A 219 13.03 -18.77 31.02
N ALA A 220 12.04 -17.92 31.29
CA ALA A 220 11.07 -17.44 30.32
C ALA A 220 11.34 -15.96 30.00
N LYS A 221 11.31 -15.59 28.72
CA LYS A 221 11.35 -14.18 28.31
C LYS A 221 9.93 -13.76 27.96
N ILE A 222 9.44 -12.71 28.61
CA ILE A 222 8.08 -12.20 28.37
C ILE A 222 8.09 -10.69 28.30
N SER A 223 7.11 -10.11 27.61
CA SER A 223 6.76 -8.71 27.80
C SER A 223 5.55 -8.66 28.74
N CYS A 224 5.75 -8.22 29.99
CA CYS A 224 4.65 -8.12 30.95
C CYS A 224 3.57 -7.11 30.52
N TRP A 225 3.90 -6.20 29.59
CA TRP A 225 2.96 -5.21 29.07
C TRP A 225 2.10 -5.77 27.94
N THR A 226 2.70 -6.40 26.93
CA THR A 226 1.97 -6.93 25.77
C THR A 226 1.43 -8.35 26.02
N GLY A 227 1.94 -9.04 27.04
CA GLY A 227 1.65 -10.43 27.33
C GLY A 227 2.40 -11.42 26.43
N GLU A 228 3.20 -10.96 25.46
CA GLU A 228 3.98 -11.85 24.60
C GLU A 228 4.93 -12.72 25.44
N GLY A 229 5.01 -14.02 25.12
CA GLY A 229 5.75 -15.02 25.88
C GLY A 229 5.00 -15.65 27.07
N VAL A 230 3.81 -15.14 27.45
CA VAL A 230 3.03 -15.71 28.57
C VAL A 230 2.61 -17.16 28.27
N TYR A 231 2.26 -17.49 27.03
CA TYR A 231 1.92 -18.87 26.68
C TYR A 231 3.09 -19.84 26.93
N GLU A 232 4.30 -19.45 26.54
CA GLU A 232 5.53 -20.22 26.75
C GLU A 232 5.88 -20.36 28.25
N LEU A 233 5.72 -19.29 29.03
CA LEU A 233 5.84 -19.31 30.48
C LEU A 233 4.89 -20.35 31.11
N MET A 234 3.65 -20.39 30.63
CA MET A 234 2.63 -21.31 31.15
C MET A 234 2.91 -22.76 30.72
N LYS A 235 3.47 -22.98 29.52
CA LYS A 235 3.97 -24.30 29.09
C LYS A 235 5.11 -24.78 29.99
N LEU A 236 6.06 -23.90 30.36
CA LEU A 236 7.12 -24.22 31.33
C LEU A 236 6.54 -24.55 32.71
N SER A 237 5.49 -23.83 33.11
CA SER A 237 4.76 -24.06 34.35
C SER A 237 4.11 -25.45 34.37
N CYS A 238 3.43 -25.85 33.27
CA CYS A 238 2.89 -27.21 33.12
C CYS A 238 3.97 -28.29 33.35
N GLN A 239 5.18 -28.09 32.84
CA GLN A 239 6.28 -29.06 32.95
C GLN A 239 6.84 -29.18 34.38
N MET A 240 6.51 -28.24 35.27
CA MET A 240 6.97 -28.24 36.67
C MET A 240 5.95 -28.80 37.65
N LEU A 241 4.68 -28.82 37.27
CA LEU A 241 3.59 -29.32 38.09
C LEU A 241 3.51 -30.84 38.05
N GLU A 242 2.88 -31.42 39.07
CA GLU A 242 2.61 -32.86 39.12
C GLU A 242 1.69 -33.33 37.97
N SER A 243 1.77 -34.62 37.65
CA SER A 243 1.22 -35.15 36.38
C SER A 243 -0.29 -34.94 36.16
N LYS A 244 -1.11 -34.81 37.21
CA LYS A 244 -2.57 -34.68 37.08
C LYS A 244 -2.97 -33.25 36.76
N GLU A 245 -2.43 -32.28 37.46
CA GLU A 245 -2.64 -30.84 37.29
C GLU A 245 -2.00 -30.39 35.97
N ALA A 246 -0.78 -30.86 35.69
CA ALA A 246 -0.09 -30.65 34.42
C ALA A 246 -0.93 -31.11 33.22
N LYS A 247 -1.54 -32.30 33.28
CA LYS A 247 -2.40 -32.81 32.18
C LYS A 247 -3.65 -31.97 31.96
N LYS A 248 -4.30 -31.51 33.03
CA LYS A 248 -5.49 -30.64 32.91
C LYS A 248 -5.13 -29.29 32.30
N PHE A 249 -4.00 -28.71 32.73
CA PHE A 249 -3.53 -27.43 32.25
C PHE A 249 -3.01 -27.53 30.79
N ASP A 250 -2.33 -28.61 30.43
CA ASP A 250 -1.93 -28.89 29.05
C ASP A 250 -3.13 -29.08 28.12
N ASN A 251 -4.17 -29.80 28.55
CA ASN A 251 -5.43 -29.91 27.81
C ASN A 251 -6.10 -28.54 27.59
N PHE A 252 -6.03 -27.67 28.59
CA PHE A 252 -6.53 -26.30 28.47
C PHE A 252 -5.74 -25.49 27.43
N LEU A 253 -4.40 -25.55 27.44
CA LEU A 253 -3.56 -24.91 26.42
C LEU A 253 -3.84 -25.46 25.01
N ASN A 254 -3.99 -26.78 24.89
CA ASN A 254 -4.24 -27.48 23.63
C ASN A 254 -5.63 -27.13 23.04
N SER A 255 -6.61 -26.81 23.86
CA SER A 255 -7.96 -26.45 23.41
C SER A 255 -8.00 -25.19 22.51
N GLN A 256 -6.99 -24.32 22.61
CA GLN A 256 -6.91 -23.08 21.84
C GLN A 256 -6.21 -23.24 20.48
N LYS A 257 -5.58 -24.39 20.18
CA LYS A 257 -4.77 -24.59 18.97
C LYS A 257 -5.50 -24.24 17.67
N LYS A 258 -6.78 -24.61 17.56
CA LYS A 258 -7.59 -24.30 16.37
C LYS A 258 -7.80 -22.80 16.18
N LYS A 259 -8.10 -22.06 17.25
CA LYS A 259 -8.28 -20.60 17.21
C LYS A 259 -6.98 -19.89 16.88
N ILE A 260 -5.87 -20.31 17.50
CA ILE A 260 -4.53 -19.78 17.23
C ILE A 260 -4.16 -19.95 15.76
N SER A 261 -4.34 -21.14 15.19
CA SER A 261 -4.04 -21.41 13.78
C SER A 261 -4.90 -20.57 12.83
N HIS A 262 -6.18 -20.40 13.15
CA HIS A 262 -7.09 -19.58 12.35
C HIS A 262 -6.68 -18.10 12.37
N GLU A 263 -6.43 -17.54 13.55
CA GLU A 263 -6.02 -16.14 13.71
C GLU A 263 -4.68 -15.85 13.03
N PHE A 264 -3.69 -16.74 13.18
CA PHE A 264 -2.41 -16.61 12.49
C PHE A 264 -2.60 -16.55 10.97
N THR A 265 -3.39 -17.48 10.42
CA THR A 265 -3.69 -17.54 8.99
C THR A 265 -4.43 -16.28 8.55
N TYR A 266 -5.38 -15.80 9.35
CA TYR A 266 -6.14 -14.59 9.08
C TYR A 266 -5.24 -13.36 9.02
N GLN A 267 -4.41 -13.11 10.05
CA GLN A 267 -3.48 -11.98 10.08
C GLN A 267 -2.48 -12.04 8.91
N ALA A 268 -1.95 -13.22 8.61
CA ALA A 268 -1.05 -13.43 7.48
C ALA A 268 -1.70 -13.04 6.14
N LYS A 269 -2.93 -13.50 5.90
CA LYS A 269 -3.67 -13.16 4.69
C LYS A 269 -4.04 -11.67 4.66
N PHE A 270 -4.38 -11.08 5.80
CA PHE A 270 -4.83 -9.70 5.89
C PHE A 270 -3.71 -8.72 5.55
N GLU A 271 -2.47 -9.00 5.97
CA GLU A 271 -1.31 -8.20 5.56
C GLU A 271 -1.09 -8.25 4.03
N ILE A 272 -1.28 -9.42 3.40
CA ILE A 272 -1.26 -9.51 1.94
C ILE A 272 -2.37 -8.63 1.33
N VAL A 273 -3.59 -8.65 1.88
CA VAL A 273 -4.68 -7.78 1.42
C VAL A 273 -4.31 -6.30 1.49
N LYS A 274 -3.64 -5.85 2.56
CA LYS A 274 -3.16 -4.47 2.66
C LYS A 274 -2.16 -4.11 1.56
N LEU A 275 -1.22 -5.02 1.25
CA LEU A 275 -0.29 -4.82 0.13
C LEU A 275 -1.03 -4.74 -1.22
N LEU A 276 -2.03 -5.60 -1.43
CA LEU A 276 -2.88 -5.57 -2.64
C LEU A 276 -3.61 -4.22 -2.77
N ALA A 277 -4.18 -3.73 -1.67
CA ALA A 277 -4.87 -2.45 -1.62
C ALA A 277 -3.92 -1.28 -1.94
N ASN A 278 -2.73 -1.27 -1.32
CA ASN A 278 -1.71 -0.27 -1.58
C ASN A 278 -1.33 -0.21 -3.07
N ILE A 279 -1.11 -1.37 -3.69
CA ILE A 279 -0.69 -1.43 -5.10
C ILE A 279 -1.83 -1.08 -6.05
N ALA A 280 -3.07 -1.48 -5.77
CA ALA A 280 -4.20 -1.12 -6.62
C ALA A 280 -4.46 0.40 -6.69
N CYS A 281 -4.13 1.15 -5.63
CA CYS A 281 -4.24 2.62 -5.62
C CYS A 281 -3.10 3.34 -6.36
N GLN A 282 -1.98 2.67 -6.64
CA GLN A 282 -0.86 3.29 -7.35
C GLN A 282 -1.12 3.41 -8.86
N LYS A 283 -0.41 4.35 -9.49
CA LYS A 283 -0.46 4.66 -10.93
C LYS A 283 0.97 4.71 -11.46
N PRO A 284 1.20 4.33 -12.73
CA PRO A 284 2.44 4.70 -13.40
C PRO A 284 2.57 6.24 -13.45
N THR A 285 3.79 6.72 -13.37
CA THR A 285 4.23 8.11 -13.47
C THR A 285 5.00 8.36 -14.77
N GLY A 286 5.40 7.29 -15.48
CA GLY A 286 6.22 7.36 -16.70
C GLY A 286 7.73 7.41 -16.42
N GLU A 287 8.12 7.28 -15.15
CA GLU A 287 9.51 7.28 -14.70
C GLU A 287 10.00 5.86 -14.36
N SER A 288 11.31 5.68 -14.24
CA SER A 288 11.89 4.39 -13.79
C SER A 288 11.44 3.98 -12.38
N SER A 289 10.88 4.91 -11.61
CA SER A 289 10.34 4.70 -10.25
C SER A 289 9.08 3.83 -10.23
N ASP A 290 8.31 3.74 -11.32
CA ASP A 290 7.11 2.89 -11.40
C ASP A 290 7.46 1.41 -11.31
N TYR A 291 8.50 1.02 -12.05
CA TYR A 291 9.06 -0.32 -12.00
C TYR A 291 9.59 -0.61 -10.60
N GLN A 292 10.24 0.35 -9.95
CA GLN A 292 10.80 0.19 -8.60
C GLN A 292 9.71 -0.11 -7.57
N ASN A 293 8.58 0.62 -7.58
CA ASN A 293 7.50 0.42 -6.61
C ASN A 293 6.83 -0.97 -6.74
N LEU A 294 6.49 -1.38 -7.96
CA LEU A 294 5.90 -2.71 -8.20
C LEU A 294 6.88 -3.84 -7.90
N ASN A 295 8.14 -3.68 -8.30
CA ASN A 295 9.18 -4.68 -8.05
C ASN A 295 9.41 -4.85 -6.54
N GLN A 296 9.49 -3.74 -5.81
CA GLN A 296 9.63 -3.74 -4.36
C GLN A 296 8.44 -4.40 -3.67
N ALA A 297 7.20 -4.16 -4.12
CA ALA A 297 6.03 -4.88 -3.60
C ALA A 297 6.11 -6.40 -3.86
N CYS A 298 6.65 -6.81 -5.01
CA CYS A 298 6.89 -8.22 -5.32
C CYS A 298 8.04 -8.83 -4.48
N ASP A 299 9.03 -8.03 -4.11
CA ASP A 299 10.13 -8.41 -3.21
C ASP A 299 9.59 -8.60 -1.78
N GLU A 300 8.86 -7.62 -1.24
CA GLU A 300 8.19 -7.70 0.07
C GLU A 300 7.25 -8.92 0.14
N LEU A 301 6.42 -9.15 -0.88
CA LEU A 301 5.54 -10.31 -0.93
C LEU A 301 6.30 -11.64 -0.93
N TRP A 302 7.43 -11.71 -1.65
CA TRP A 302 8.29 -12.89 -1.70
C TRP A 302 8.90 -13.19 -0.34
N GLU A 303 9.54 -12.20 0.27
CA GLU A 303 10.16 -12.32 1.61
C GLU A 303 9.11 -12.73 2.65
N TYR A 304 7.94 -12.10 2.60
CA TYR A 304 6.84 -12.41 3.51
C TYR A 304 6.31 -13.84 3.37
N ILE A 305 6.10 -14.32 2.13
CA ILE A 305 5.64 -15.70 1.91
C ILE A 305 6.71 -16.70 2.29
N ASN A 306 7.99 -16.42 2.01
CA ASN A 306 9.09 -17.27 2.44
C ASN A 306 9.21 -17.34 3.97
N PHE A 307 9.02 -16.20 4.65
CA PHE A 307 8.87 -16.17 6.10
C PHE A 307 7.72 -17.09 6.51
N LEU A 308 6.50 -16.93 5.99
CA LEU A 308 5.35 -17.76 6.39
C LEU A 308 5.57 -19.28 6.15
N LEU A 309 6.35 -19.63 5.13
CA LEU A 309 6.64 -21.01 4.75
C LEU A 309 7.90 -21.60 5.41
N GLY A 310 8.70 -20.80 6.12
CA GLY A 310 9.96 -21.26 6.71
C GLY A 310 11.04 -21.58 5.69
N ARG A 311 11.03 -20.88 4.55
CA ARG A 311 11.99 -21.06 3.48
C ARG A 311 13.01 -19.95 3.55
N GLU A 312 14.27 -20.28 3.83
CA GLU A 312 15.39 -19.38 3.57
C GLU A 312 15.93 -19.69 2.18
N GLN A 313 15.30 -19.09 1.16
CA GLN A 313 15.71 -19.26 -0.24
C GLN A 313 15.79 -17.91 -0.94
N ASP A 314 16.90 -17.70 -1.62
CA ASP A 314 17.04 -16.58 -2.56
C ASP A 314 16.03 -16.72 -3.68
N LYS A 315 15.56 -15.57 -4.18
CA LYS A 315 14.63 -15.51 -5.32
C LYS A 315 15.32 -16.09 -6.57
N PRO A 316 14.80 -17.17 -7.18
CA PRO A 316 15.40 -17.74 -8.40
C PRO A 316 15.42 -16.76 -9.57
N ASP A 317 16.45 -16.80 -10.42
CA ASP A 317 16.57 -15.86 -11.54
C ASP A 317 15.44 -15.99 -12.57
N ALA A 318 14.96 -17.21 -12.81
CA ALA A 318 13.77 -17.45 -13.63
C ALA A 318 12.52 -16.76 -13.06
N LEU A 319 12.40 -16.68 -11.73
CA LEU A 319 11.32 -15.99 -11.05
C LEU A 319 11.47 -14.46 -11.13
N LYS A 320 12.70 -13.94 -10.99
CA LYS A 320 13.00 -12.51 -11.21
C LYS A 320 12.63 -12.10 -12.63
N GLN A 321 13.00 -12.91 -13.62
CA GLN A 321 12.66 -12.67 -15.02
C GLN A 321 11.15 -12.66 -15.23
N LEU A 322 10.42 -13.63 -14.67
CA LEU A 322 8.95 -13.66 -14.73
C LEU A 322 8.34 -12.39 -14.13
N ILE A 323 8.74 -12.01 -12.92
CA ILE A 323 8.25 -10.79 -12.25
C ILE A 323 8.50 -9.56 -13.13
N HIS A 324 9.73 -9.40 -13.63
CA HIS A 324 10.11 -8.30 -14.52
C HIS A 324 9.22 -8.23 -15.76
N THR A 325 8.98 -9.36 -16.44
CA THR A 325 8.12 -9.44 -17.61
C THR A 325 6.68 -9.05 -17.30
N GLN A 326 6.12 -9.52 -16.18
CA GLN A 326 4.73 -9.23 -15.82
C GLN A 326 4.53 -7.79 -15.34
N ILE A 327 5.50 -7.20 -14.63
CA ILE A 327 5.49 -5.78 -14.26
C ILE A 327 5.48 -4.90 -15.50
N ASN A 328 6.38 -5.15 -16.46
CA ASN A 328 6.43 -4.36 -17.69
C ASN A 328 5.13 -4.46 -18.49
N LYS A 329 4.52 -5.65 -18.53
CA LYS A 329 3.22 -5.84 -19.16
C LYS A 329 2.12 -5.01 -18.47
N LEU A 330 2.07 -5.03 -17.15
CA LEU A 330 1.12 -4.25 -16.35
C LEU A 330 1.28 -2.74 -16.58
N ILE A 331 2.51 -2.23 -16.55
CA ILE A 331 2.79 -0.80 -16.80
C ILE A 331 2.31 -0.38 -18.19
N ASN A 332 2.59 -1.19 -19.20
CA ASN A 332 2.16 -0.94 -20.58
C ASN A 332 0.63 -0.97 -20.71
N GLU A 333 -0.06 -1.89 -20.02
CA GLU A 333 -1.53 -1.97 -20.01
C GLU A 333 -2.18 -0.75 -19.32
N CYS A 334 -1.53 -0.19 -18.30
CA CYS A 334 -2.00 0.99 -17.57
C CYS A 334 -1.61 2.33 -18.22
N THR A 335 -0.84 2.31 -19.30
CA THR A 335 -0.34 3.52 -20.00
C THR A 335 -1.08 3.72 -21.31
N VAL A 336 -1.84 4.81 -21.44
CA VAL A 336 -2.59 5.15 -22.66
C VAL A 336 -1.93 6.34 -23.34
N SER A 337 -1.37 6.11 -24.53
CA SER A 337 -0.71 7.14 -25.33
C SER A 337 -1.64 7.69 -26.41
N TYR A 338 -1.85 9.00 -26.43
CA TYR A 338 -2.70 9.69 -27.39
C TYR A 338 -1.86 10.28 -28.51
N HIS A 339 -2.29 10.00 -29.74
CA HIS A 339 -1.60 10.44 -30.94
C HIS A 339 -2.54 11.27 -31.80
N GLU A 340 -2.07 12.41 -32.28
CA GLU A 340 -2.77 13.23 -33.26
C GLU A 340 -2.07 13.13 -34.61
N LYS A 341 -2.86 13.22 -35.68
CA LYS A 341 -2.30 13.26 -37.04
C LYS A 341 -1.61 14.59 -37.26
N VAL A 342 -0.41 14.54 -37.84
CA VAL A 342 0.34 15.75 -38.18
C VAL A 342 -0.21 16.33 -39.49
N THR A 343 -0.70 17.56 -39.42
CA THR A 343 -1.12 18.32 -40.61
C THR A 343 -0.02 19.26 -41.07
N GLN A 344 0.14 19.41 -42.39
CA GLN A 344 1.03 20.40 -42.98
C GLN A 344 0.19 21.43 -43.75
N LYS A 345 0.45 22.72 -43.48
CA LYS A 345 -0.16 23.81 -44.26
C LYS A 345 0.47 23.86 -45.65
N LYS A 346 -0.37 23.73 -46.67
CA LYS A 346 -0.01 23.92 -48.08
C LYS A 346 -0.64 25.20 -48.60
N SER A 347 -0.03 25.76 -49.65
CA SER A 347 -0.60 26.91 -50.34
C SER A 347 -0.34 26.84 -51.85
N LYS A 348 -1.26 27.41 -52.62
CA LYS A 348 -1.15 27.52 -54.07
C LYS A 348 -1.69 28.85 -54.56
N ALA A 349 -0.86 29.56 -55.31
CA ALA A 349 -1.25 30.81 -55.96
C ALA A 349 -2.19 30.54 -57.13
N ILE A 350 -3.36 31.16 -57.11
CA ILE A 350 -4.37 31.09 -58.17
C ILE A 350 -4.31 32.37 -59.01
N TYR A 351 -4.25 32.19 -60.32
CA TYR A 351 -4.22 33.27 -61.29
C TYR A 351 -5.48 33.26 -62.14
N LYS A 352 -6.05 34.45 -62.37
CA LYS A 352 -7.20 34.63 -63.26
C LYS A 352 -6.76 35.17 -64.61
N SER A 353 -7.45 34.77 -65.66
CA SER A 353 -7.21 35.26 -67.01
C SER A 353 -7.99 36.55 -67.22
N VAL A 354 -7.29 37.67 -67.48
CA VAL A 354 -7.91 38.99 -67.67
C VAL A 354 -7.65 39.44 -69.12
N PRO A 355 -8.71 39.89 -69.84
CA PRO A 355 -8.56 40.33 -71.22
C PRO A 355 -7.68 41.57 -71.32
N ASN A 356 -6.78 41.57 -72.31
CA ASN A 356 -5.94 42.70 -72.66
C ASN A 356 -6.51 43.31 -73.95
N PHE A 357 -6.60 44.64 -74.04
CA PHE A 357 -7.16 45.32 -75.21
C PHE A 357 -6.10 46.21 -75.86
N LYS A 358 -6.09 46.24 -77.20
CA LYS A 358 -5.22 47.11 -77.99
C LYS A 358 -6.07 48.02 -78.87
N THR A 359 -5.62 49.27 -78.99
CA THR A 359 -6.28 50.28 -79.81
C THR A 359 -5.74 50.23 -81.24
N ILE A 360 -6.64 50.23 -82.23
CA ILE A 360 -6.31 50.37 -83.65
C ILE A 360 -7.06 51.55 -84.28
N TYR A 361 -6.52 52.07 -85.37
CA TYR A 361 -7.06 53.20 -86.13
C TYR A 361 -7.47 52.74 -87.53
N ASP A 362 -8.62 53.22 -88.00
CA ASP A 362 -9.23 52.82 -89.27
C ASP A 362 -9.73 54.07 -90.03
N HIS A 363 -9.71 54.06 -91.36
CA HIS A 363 -10.13 55.20 -92.18
C HIS A 363 -11.44 54.88 -92.90
N VAL A 364 -12.45 55.72 -92.72
CA VAL A 364 -13.79 55.54 -93.30
C VAL A 364 -14.25 56.79 -94.06
N PRO A 365 -15.10 56.67 -95.11
CA PRO A 365 -15.60 57.83 -95.84
C PRO A 365 -16.39 58.78 -94.93
N ASP A 366 -16.12 60.07 -95.07
CA ASP A 366 -16.80 61.16 -94.36
C ASP A 366 -17.95 61.68 -95.20
N TYR A 367 -19.10 61.02 -95.06
CA TYR A 367 -20.32 61.30 -95.83
C TYR A 367 -20.85 62.75 -95.70
N ASP A 368 -20.36 63.50 -94.70
CA ASP A 368 -20.71 64.91 -94.50
C ASP A 368 -19.93 65.86 -95.43
N ARG A 369 -18.92 65.35 -96.16
CA ARG A 369 -18.06 66.14 -97.07
C ARG A 369 -18.03 65.59 -98.50
N PRO A 370 -19.08 65.81 -99.29
CA PRO A 370 -19.13 65.38 -100.68
C PRO A 370 -18.26 66.24 -101.61
N ILE A 371 -17.61 65.59 -102.58
CA ILE A 371 -16.84 66.22 -103.66
C ILE A 371 -17.79 66.47 -104.85
N ILE A 372 -17.97 67.74 -105.26
CA ILE A 372 -18.96 68.16 -106.28
C ILE A 372 -18.27 68.77 -107.52
N ILE A 373 -18.73 68.40 -108.73
CA ILE A 373 -18.24 68.93 -110.02
C ILE A 373 -19.41 69.57 -110.81
N GLU A 374 -19.19 70.72 -111.46
CA GLU A 374 -20.17 71.40 -112.34
C GLU A 374 -20.03 71.00 -113.82
N LYS A 375 -21.14 70.73 -114.52
CA LYS A 375 -21.18 70.59 -115.99
C LYS A 375 -22.29 71.43 -116.62
N THR A 376 -22.15 71.77 -117.90
CA THR A 376 -23.12 72.61 -118.63
C THR A 376 -23.91 71.79 -119.65
N GLU A 377 -25.24 71.82 -119.58
CA GLU A 377 -26.15 71.13 -120.52
C GLU A 377 -27.12 72.13 -121.18
N TRP A 378 -27.55 71.85 -122.41
CA TRP A 378 -28.57 72.65 -123.11
C TRP A 378 -29.97 72.15 -122.77
N ARG A 379 -30.90 73.07 -122.47
CA ARG A 379 -32.33 72.75 -122.32
C ARG A 379 -33.17 73.62 -123.23
N ASP A 380 -34.13 73.02 -123.93
CA ASP A 380 -35.00 73.71 -124.88
C ASP A 380 -35.72 74.91 -124.24
N THR A 381 -35.82 76.01 -124.98
CA THR A 381 -36.54 77.20 -124.53
C THR A 381 -37.92 77.25 -125.16
N SER A 382 -38.93 77.49 -124.33
CA SER A 382 -40.33 77.63 -124.76
C SER A 382 -40.60 78.92 -125.56
N ASN A 383 -39.66 79.86 -125.62
CA ASN A 383 -39.82 81.09 -126.37
C ASN A 383 -39.37 80.88 -127.81
N VAL A 384 -40.34 80.74 -128.72
CA VAL A 384 -40.13 80.37 -130.12
C VAL A 384 -39.20 81.31 -130.87
N PHE A 385 -39.30 82.63 -130.65
CA PHE A 385 -38.42 83.60 -131.30
C PHE A 385 -36.98 83.54 -130.77
N LYS A 386 -36.78 83.31 -129.47
CA LYS A 386 -35.45 83.07 -128.91
C LYS A 386 -34.89 81.71 -129.34
N GLY A 387 -35.74 80.70 -129.46
CA GLY A 387 -35.38 79.38 -129.96
C GLY A 387 -34.89 79.43 -131.40
N LEU A 388 -35.61 80.11 -132.30
CA LEU A 388 -35.17 80.36 -133.67
C LEU A 388 -33.87 81.17 -133.74
N LYS A 389 -33.73 82.20 -132.92
CA LYS A 389 -32.49 82.99 -132.84
C LYS A 389 -31.30 82.14 -132.37
N ASN A 390 -31.50 81.27 -131.39
CA ASN A 390 -30.47 80.37 -130.89
C ASN A 390 -30.17 79.23 -131.86
N LEU A 391 -31.17 78.73 -132.59
CA LEU A 391 -30.99 77.74 -133.65
C LEU A 391 -30.13 78.31 -134.78
N SER A 392 -30.37 79.57 -135.18
CA SER A 392 -29.56 80.27 -136.17
C SER A 392 -28.12 80.54 -135.69
N LYS A 393 -27.89 80.80 -134.39
CA LYS A 393 -26.55 81.17 -133.87
C LYS A 393 -25.71 80.00 -133.35
N HIS A 394 -26.35 78.96 -132.83
CA HIS A 394 -25.70 77.92 -132.02
C HIS A 394 -26.14 76.49 -132.40
N GLY A 395 -26.95 76.33 -133.45
CA GLY A 395 -27.40 75.02 -133.94
C GLY A 395 -28.38 74.28 -133.02
N HIS A 396 -28.72 74.84 -131.84
CA HIS A 396 -29.65 74.26 -130.88
C HIS A 396 -30.73 75.27 -130.46
N TYR A 397 -31.96 74.78 -130.39
CA TYR A 397 -33.14 75.59 -130.05
C TYR A 397 -33.18 76.04 -128.57
N GLY A 398 -32.36 75.44 -127.70
CA GLY A 398 -32.37 75.66 -126.25
C GLY A 398 -31.48 76.78 -125.70
N LYS A 399 -31.37 76.84 -124.36
CA LYS A 399 -30.41 77.68 -123.59
C LYS A 399 -29.48 76.81 -122.74
N LYS A 400 -28.21 77.22 -122.58
CA LYS A 400 -27.26 76.56 -121.66
C LYS A 400 -27.69 76.75 -120.20
N LYS A 401 -27.65 75.68 -119.39
CA LYS A 401 -27.82 75.70 -117.92
C LYS A 401 -26.69 74.87 -117.29
N LYS A 402 -26.09 75.36 -116.21
CA LYS A 402 -25.13 74.61 -115.39
C LYS A 402 -25.87 73.70 -114.40
N VAL A 403 -25.35 72.50 -114.16
CA VAL A 403 -25.85 71.50 -113.20
C VAL A 403 -24.65 70.85 -112.50
N SER A 404 -24.80 70.51 -111.22
CA SER A 404 -23.72 69.98 -110.37
C SER A 404 -23.99 68.50 -110.01
N GLU A 405 -22.94 67.67 -109.95
CA GLU A 405 -22.98 66.23 -109.64
C GLU A 405 -21.94 65.88 -108.55
N ILE A 406 -22.31 65.02 -107.60
CA ILE A 406 -21.43 64.54 -106.51
C ILE A 406 -20.69 63.28 -106.98
N VAL A 407 -19.36 63.26 -106.85
CA VAL A 407 -18.50 62.15 -107.36
C VAL A 407 -17.75 61.37 -106.27
N GLY A 408 -17.85 61.75 -105.00
CA GLY A 408 -17.19 61.03 -103.88
C GLY A 408 -17.27 61.77 -102.54
N TYR A 409 -16.59 61.24 -101.52
CA TYR A 409 -16.49 61.81 -100.16
C TYR A 409 -15.04 61.78 -99.66
N GLU A 410 -14.64 62.76 -98.83
CA GLU A 410 -13.34 62.73 -98.11
C GLU A 410 -13.27 61.55 -97.12
N GLN A 411 -12.10 61.23 -96.54
CA GLN A 411 -11.94 60.14 -95.56
C GLN A 411 -11.65 60.68 -94.15
N LYS A 412 -12.18 60.06 -93.09
CA LYS A 412 -11.88 60.36 -91.67
C LYS A 412 -11.38 59.14 -90.89
N THR A 413 -10.51 59.36 -89.92
CA THR A 413 -9.96 58.30 -89.06
C THR A 413 -10.83 58.07 -87.83
N ILE A 414 -11.11 56.81 -87.49
CA ILE A 414 -11.79 56.40 -86.25
C ILE A 414 -10.91 55.47 -85.43
N THR A 415 -11.13 55.43 -84.12
CA THR A 415 -10.38 54.62 -83.15
C THR A 415 -11.27 53.49 -82.62
N LYS A 416 -10.79 52.24 -82.61
CA LYS A 416 -11.50 51.08 -82.05
C LYS A 416 -10.57 50.30 -81.11
N GLN A 417 -11.10 49.80 -79.97
CA GLN A 417 -10.39 48.85 -79.13
C GLN A 417 -10.76 47.43 -79.53
N ILE A 418 -9.74 46.59 -79.73
CA ILE A 418 -9.88 45.16 -80.06
C ILE A 418 -9.21 44.32 -78.97
N LEU A 419 -9.76 43.13 -78.69
CA LEU A 419 -9.19 42.19 -77.74
C LEU A 419 -7.84 41.67 -78.26
N ASP A 420 -6.78 41.91 -77.50
CA ASP A 420 -5.37 41.57 -77.78
C ASP A 420 -4.88 40.51 -76.77
N GLY A 421 -5.65 39.41 -76.68
CA GLY A 421 -5.36 38.26 -75.85
C GLY A 421 -5.74 38.41 -74.37
N TYR A 422 -5.19 37.51 -73.55
CA TYR A 422 -5.42 37.48 -72.10
C TYR A 422 -4.08 37.42 -71.36
N ARG A 423 -3.99 38.14 -70.23
CA ARG A 423 -2.86 38.03 -69.29
C ARG A 423 -3.29 37.30 -68.02
N LYS A 424 -2.38 36.54 -67.43
CA LYS A 424 -2.59 35.94 -66.10
C LYS A 424 -2.30 37.00 -65.04
N GLU A 425 -3.32 37.36 -64.28
CA GLU A 425 -3.20 38.27 -63.15
C GLU A 425 -3.41 37.48 -61.86
N TYR A 426 -2.59 37.74 -60.83
CA TYR A 426 -2.74 37.11 -59.53
C TYR A 426 -4.14 37.39 -58.98
N SER A 427 -4.81 36.34 -58.51
CA SER A 427 -6.14 36.46 -57.91
C SER A 427 -6.02 36.43 -56.39
N HIS A 428 -5.64 35.27 -55.85
CA HIS A 428 -5.46 35.03 -54.42
C HIS A 428 -4.61 33.76 -54.23
N THR A 429 -4.27 33.46 -52.97
CA THR A 429 -3.61 32.21 -52.59
C THR A 429 -4.59 31.38 -51.79
N GLU A 430 -4.83 30.14 -52.22
CA GLU A 430 -5.60 29.17 -51.45
C GLU A 430 -4.67 28.49 -50.44
N TYR A 431 -5.18 28.34 -49.21
CA TYR A 431 -4.49 27.63 -48.12
C TYR A 431 -5.36 26.45 -47.71
N TRP A 432 -4.74 25.29 -47.51
CA TRP A 432 -5.40 24.12 -46.94
C TRP A 432 -4.42 23.33 -46.08
N GLU A 433 -4.97 22.48 -45.22
CA GLU A 433 -4.21 21.55 -44.41
C GLU A 433 -4.31 20.16 -45.01
N GLU A 434 -3.16 19.49 -45.16
CA GLU A 434 -3.08 18.13 -45.67
C GLU A 434 -2.48 17.23 -44.58
N GLU A 435 -3.09 16.07 -44.34
CA GLU A 435 -2.57 15.08 -43.41
C GLU A 435 -1.29 14.46 -44.01
N THR A 436 -0.19 14.48 -43.26
CA THR A 436 1.11 13.98 -43.73
C THR A 436 1.23 12.46 -43.68
N GLY A 437 0.30 11.78 -43.00
CA GLY A 437 0.38 10.35 -42.67
C GLY A 437 1.20 10.03 -41.41
N GLU A 438 1.86 11.03 -40.83
CA GLU A 438 2.59 10.90 -39.57
C GLU A 438 1.68 11.14 -38.36
N TYR A 439 1.98 10.46 -37.26
CA TYR A 439 1.31 10.63 -35.98
C TYR A 439 2.28 11.21 -34.96
N LYS A 440 1.84 12.24 -34.23
CA LYS A 440 2.59 12.85 -33.14
C LYS A 440 1.96 12.45 -31.81
N LEU A 441 2.79 11.98 -30.87
CA LEU A 441 2.37 11.79 -29.48
C LEU A 441 2.01 13.16 -28.88
N VAL A 442 0.77 13.32 -28.43
CA VAL A 442 0.27 14.58 -27.85
C VAL A 442 0.04 14.51 -26.35
N GLY A 443 -0.01 13.31 -25.78
CA GLY A 443 -0.09 13.12 -24.34
C GLY A 443 -0.16 11.65 -23.96
N THR A 444 0.04 11.41 -22.66
CA THR A 444 -0.07 10.08 -22.05
C THR A 444 -0.90 10.20 -20.79
N THR A 445 -1.86 9.30 -20.60
CA THR A 445 -2.59 9.16 -19.33
C THR A 445 -2.21 7.84 -18.68
N TYR A 446 -2.17 7.85 -17.35
CA TYR A 446 -1.81 6.71 -16.54
C TYR A 446 -2.99 6.31 -15.67
N ASN A 447 -3.49 5.10 -15.90
CA ASN A 447 -4.56 4.52 -15.10
C ASN A 447 -3.97 3.87 -13.84
N SER A 448 -4.77 3.76 -12.78
CA SER A 448 -4.37 3.00 -11.61
C SER A 448 -4.19 1.53 -11.94
N PHE A 449 -3.32 0.85 -11.20
CA PHE A 449 -3.12 -0.58 -11.39
C PHE A 449 -4.40 -1.38 -11.07
N SER A 450 -5.22 -0.91 -10.12
CA SER A 450 -6.57 -1.42 -9.83
C SER A 450 -6.65 -2.96 -9.83
N HIS A 451 -7.59 -3.56 -10.56
CA HIS A 451 -7.72 -5.02 -10.66
C HIS A 451 -6.45 -5.70 -11.18
N SER A 452 -5.74 -5.08 -12.13
CA SER A 452 -4.56 -5.68 -12.75
C SER A 452 -3.39 -5.81 -11.77
N GLY A 453 -3.20 -4.79 -10.92
CA GLY A 453 -2.24 -4.84 -9.81
C GLY A 453 -2.58 -5.91 -8.77
N ILE A 454 -3.86 -6.02 -8.39
CA ILE A 454 -4.36 -7.08 -7.50
C ILE A 454 -4.13 -8.46 -8.13
N CYS A 455 -4.44 -8.63 -9.42
CA CYS A 455 -4.27 -9.89 -10.13
C CYS A 455 -2.80 -10.29 -10.20
N LEU A 456 -1.89 -9.36 -10.48
CA LEU A 456 -0.45 -9.60 -10.49
C LEU A 456 0.02 -10.19 -9.16
N LEU A 457 -0.21 -9.45 -8.07
CA LEU A 457 0.29 -9.84 -6.74
C LEU A 457 -0.40 -11.08 -6.19
N LEU A 458 -1.71 -11.24 -6.36
CA LEU A 458 -2.40 -12.48 -5.98
C LEU A 458 -1.84 -13.68 -6.75
N THR A 459 -1.62 -13.52 -8.05
CA THR A 459 -1.07 -14.61 -8.87
C THR A 459 0.32 -14.98 -8.40
N LEU A 460 1.17 -13.98 -8.13
CA LEU A 460 2.50 -14.20 -7.56
C LEU A 460 2.43 -14.86 -6.19
N ALA A 461 1.51 -14.46 -5.30
CA ALA A 461 1.31 -15.12 -4.01
C ALA A 461 0.98 -16.61 -4.16
N HIS A 462 0.11 -16.95 -5.11
CA HIS A 462 -0.24 -18.34 -5.45
C HIS A 462 0.92 -19.10 -6.11
N VAL A 463 1.79 -18.44 -6.85
CA VAL A 463 3.00 -19.04 -7.42
C VAL A 463 4.03 -19.27 -6.31
N PHE A 464 4.29 -18.28 -5.45
CA PHE A 464 5.28 -18.34 -4.36
C PHE A 464 4.95 -19.43 -3.33
N THR A 465 3.66 -19.64 -3.05
CA THR A 465 3.18 -20.70 -2.16
C THR A 465 3.19 -22.09 -2.77
N SER A 466 3.34 -22.21 -4.09
CA SER A 466 3.47 -23.52 -4.72
C SER A 466 4.79 -24.20 -4.32
N ASP A 467 4.78 -25.53 -4.24
CA ASP A 467 6.01 -26.32 -4.13
C ASP A 467 6.86 -26.23 -5.40
N ALA A 468 6.35 -25.61 -6.47
CA ALA A 468 7.05 -25.49 -7.72
C ALA A 468 8.29 -24.61 -7.57
N VAL A 469 8.21 -23.48 -6.86
CA VAL A 469 9.34 -22.52 -6.79
C VAL A 469 10.61 -23.13 -6.20
N GLY A 470 10.49 -24.11 -5.28
CA GLY A 470 11.62 -24.78 -4.65
C GLY A 470 12.36 -25.81 -5.52
N LYS A 471 11.82 -26.21 -6.69
CA LYS A 471 12.42 -27.29 -7.52
C LYS A 471 13.18 -26.81 -8.76
N SER A 472 13.66 -25.56 -8.80
CA SER A 472 14.46 -25.01 -9.92
C SER A 472 13.79 -25.24 -11.29
N TYR A 473 12.59 -24.70 -11.48
CA TYR A 473 11.91 -24.74 -12.77
C TYR A 473 12.54 -23.77 -13.78
N GLU A 474 12.58 -24.20 -15.04
CA GLU A 474 12.86 -23.29 -16.15
C GLU A 474 11.78 -22.19 -16.23
N TYR A 475 12.16 -21.01 -16.74
CA TYR A 475 11.26 -19.87 -16.94
C TYR A 475 9.92 -20.26 -17.61
N LYS A 476 9.95 -21.16 -18.60
CA LYS A 476 8.75 -21.58 -19.35
C LYS A 476 7.70 -22.28 -18.48
N ASP A 477 8.13 -23.02 -17.48
CA ASP A 477 7.20 -23.74 -16.60
C ASP A 477 6.58 -22.79 -15.58
N LEU A 478 7.38 -21.88 -15.00
CA LEU A 478 6.90 -20.82 -14.12
C LEU A 478 5.92 -19.89 -14.85
N ASP A 479 6.23 -19.52 -16.10
CA ASP A 479 5.37 -18.69 -16.93
C ASP A 479 4.03 -19.38 -17.24
N ARG A 480 4.05 -20.69 -17.55
CA ARG A 480 2.83 -21.49 -17.76
C ARG A 480 1.98 -21.54 -16.49
N GLU A 481 2.60 -21.79 -15.34
CA GLU A 481 1.91 -21.85 -14.05
C GLU A 481 1.30 -20.49 -13.68
N TYR A 482 2.06 -19.41 -13.85
CA TYR A 482 1.59 -18.04 -13.65
C TYR A 482 0.35 -17.77 -14.50
N HIS A 483 0.38 -18.02 -15.81
CA HIS A 483 -0.76 -17.76 -16.69
C HIS A 483 -1.99 -18.60 -16.34
N ALA A 484 -1.78 -19.87 -15.95
CA ALA A 484 -2.87 -20.74 -15.51
C ALA A 484 -3.56 -20.22 -14.24
N LYS A 485 -2.79 -19.70 -13.27
CA LYS A 485 -3.30 -19.08 -12.04
C LYS A 485 -3.92 -17.71 -12.32
N TYR A 486 -3.26 -16.87 -13.11
CA TYR A 486 -3.72 -15.53 -13.48
C TYR A 486 -5.12 -15.56 -14.10
N LYS A 487 -5.38 -16.49 -15.01
CA LYS A 487 -6.71 -16.65 -15.63
C LYS A 487 -7.82 -16.94 -14.61
N LYS A 488 -7.54 -17.74 -13.58
CA LYS A 488 -8.52 -18.05 -12.53
C LYS A 488 -8.71 -16.86 -11.59
N ILE A 489 -7.61 -16.22 -11.21
CA ILE A 489 -7.61 -15.08 -10.29
C ILE A 489 -8.29 -13.87 -10.93
N SER A 490 -8.02 -13.57 -12.19
CA SER A 490 -8.66 -12.46 -12.90
C SER A 490 -10.18 -12.62 -12.98
N GLN A 491 -10.67 -13.84 -13.19
CA GLN A 491 -12.10 -14.15 -13.16
C GLN A 491 -12.73 -14.04 -11.77
N LEU A 492 -11.96 -14.28 -10.71
CA LEU A 492 -12.41 -14.09 -9.33
C LEU A 492 -12.46 -12.59 -9.01
N VAL A 493 -11.37 -11.87 -9.28
CA VAL A 493 -11.19 -10.44 -8.98
C VAL A 493 -12.18 -9.59 -9.80
N SER A 494 -12.50 -9.97 -11.04
CA SER A 494 -13.52 -9.27 -11.84
C SER A 494 -14.93 -9.35 -11.25
N LYS A 495 -15.19 -10.28 -10.32
CA LYS A 495 -16.49 -10.42 -9.63
C LYS A 495 -16.56 -9.61 -8.32
N LEU A 496 -15.44 -9.08 -7.83
CA LEU A 496 -15.33 -8.42 -6.53
C LEU A 496 -15.80 -6.95 -6.53
N SER A 497 -16.82 -6.60 -7.34
CA SER A 497 -17.32 -5.22 -7.53
C SER A 497 -16.45 -4.37 -8.47
N ASN A 498 -17.04 -3.27 -8.95
CA ASN A 498 -16.37 -2.35 -9.86
C ASN A 498 -15.50 -1.39 -9.05
N PHE A 499 -14.20 -1.39 -9.33
CA PHE A 499 -13.27 -0.50 -8.66
C PHE A 499 -13.41 0.88 -9.32
N GLY A 500 -13.99 1.84 -8.60
CA GLY A 500 -14.19 3.20 -9.12
C GLY A 500 -12.86 3.90 -9.46
N ASN A 501 -12.94 5.07 -10.10
CA ASN A 501 -11.76 5.83 -10.52
C ASN A 501 -10.98 6.49 -9.36
N GLU A 502 -11.60 6.60 -8.17
CA GLU A 502 -11.04 7.22 -6.97
C GLU A 502 -11.28 6.34 -5.74
N LEU A 503 -10.59 5.20 -5.66
CA LEU A 503 -10.64 4.34 -4.47
C LEU A 503 -9.47 4.61 -3.54
N THR A 504 -9.76 4.61 -2.25
CA THR A 504 -8.75 4.59 -1.19
C THR A 504 -8.33 3.16 -0.88
N GLU A 505 -7.18 2.98 -0.22
CA GLU A 505 -6.74 1.66 0.26
C GLU A 505 -7.79 1.00 1.15
N GLN A 506 -8.47 1.79 2.00
CA GLN A 506 -9.52 1.29 2.88
C GLN A 506 -10.73 0.74 2.09
N ASP A 507 -11.12 1.39 1.00
CA ASP A 507 -12.22 0.90 0.15
C ASP A 507 -11.88 -0.46 -0.47
N ILE A 508 -10.63 -0.62 -0.91
CA ILE A 508 -10.15 -1.89 -1.48
C ILE A 508 -10.05 -2.97 -0.41
N CYS A 509 -9.54 -2.65 0.78
CA CYS A 509 -9.54 -3.58 1.91
C CYS A 509 -10.95 -4.06 2.26
N ASN A 510 -11.93 -3.16 2.34
CA ASN A 510 -13.33 -3.49 2.63
C ASN A 510 -13.96 -4.42 1.56
N ILE A 511 -13.47 -4.37 0.32
CA ILE A 511 -13.90 -5.26 -0.77
C ILE A 511 -13.22 -6.64 -0.68
N LEU A 512 -11.91 -6.66 -0.41
CA LEU A 512 -11.09 -7.87 -0.44
C LEU A 512 -11.22 -8.71 0.82
N GLU A 513 -11.29 -8.09 2.01
CA GLU A 513 -11.32 -8.76 3.31
C GLU A 513 -12.48 -9.77 3.46
N PRO A 514 -13.75 -9.47 3.09
CA PRO A 514 -14.83 -10.45 3.16
C PRO A 514 -14.65 -11.66 2.22
N ASN A 515 -13.75 -11.56 1.24
CA ASN A 515 -13.46 -12.58 0.26
C ASN A 515 -12.07 -13.21 0.46
N ILE A 516 -11.39 -12.90 1.56
CA ILE A 516 -9.98 -13.23 1.81
C ILE A 516 -9.68 -14.72 1.64
N ASP A 517 -10.55 -15.59 2.16
CA ASP A 517 -10.39 -17.03 2.03
C ASP A 517 -10.61 -17.54 0.61
N LYS A 518 -11.44 -16.86 -0.18
CA LYS A 518 -11.68 -17.22 -1.59
C LYS A 518 -10.52 -16.78 -2.48
N ILE A 519 -9.91 -15.62 -2.21
CA ILE A 519 -8.81 -15.07 -3.02
C ILE A 519 -7.45 -15.66 -2.63
N LEU A 520 -7.28 -16.02 -1.36
CA LEU A 520 -6.06 -16.60 -0.78
C LEU A 520 -6.37 -18.00 -0.23
N ASP A 521 -6.81 -18.91 -1.11
CA ASP A 521 -7.21 -20.30 -0.75
C ASP A 521 -6.02 -21.25 -0.53
N PHE A 522 -4.81 -20.73 -0.33
CA PHE A 522 -3.69 -21.57 0.12
C PHE A 522 -3.67 -21.64 1.65
N SER A 523 -3.34 -22.84 2.15
CA SER A 523 -3.01 -23.03 3.54
C SER A 523 -1.55 -22.68 3.75
N PHE A 524 -1.29 -21.60 4.49
CA PHE A 524 0.00 -21.48 5.16
C PHE A 524 0.01 -22.58 6.20
N LYS A 525 0.77 -23.66 5.97
CA LYS A 525 1.15 -24.51 7.10
C LYS A 525 1.88 -23.57 8.05
N PRO A 526 1.38 -23.35 9.28
CA PRO A 526 2.12 -22.55 10.23
C PRO A 526 3.52 -23.12 10.29
N LEU A 527 4.52 -22.28 9.99
CA LEU A 527 5.87 -22.51 10.46
C LEU A 527 5.77 -22.96 11.92
N CYS A 528 6.35 -24.12 12.20
CA CYS A 528 6.24 -24.87 13.43
C CYS A 528 5.01 -25.78 13.51
N ASN A 529 5.32 -27.08 13.50
CA ASN A 529 4.61 -28.09 14.28
C ASN A 529 3.88 -27.42 15.46
N LEU A 530 2.55 -27.52 15.51
CA LEU A 530 1.72 -27.09 16.63
C LEU A 530 1.94 -27.99 17.88
N GLU A 531 3.16 -28.46 18.10
CA GLU A 531 3.62 -29.28 19.23
C GLU A 531 4.47 -28.46 20.21
#